data_AF-A0A7S3WQ04-F1
#
_entry.id   AF-A0A7S3WQ04-F1
#
_cell.length_a   1.000
_cell.length_b   1.000
_cell.length_c   1.000
_cell.angle_alpha   90.00
_cell.angle_beta   90.00
_cell.angle_gamma   90.00
#
_symmetry.space_group_name_H-M   'P 1'
#
loop_
_entity.id
_entity.type
_entity.pdbx_description
1 polymer ?
#
loop_
_entity_poly.entity_id
_entity_poly.type
_entity_poly.pdbx_seq_one_letter_code
_entity_poly.pdbx_strand_id
1 'polypeptide(L)'
;MDDYSIQATLSAIAPALRRDYVFMELKANWLAEERKRALARFPAADFKRVAVVLMGEPAPDYKARVHEMLLKEKVEKVGWERDRKREEERRRKWEEKEEQKRQDAGKEDGEEKAEDKEAAAEEKEEAAEAADEPVELTEEEKQQWHRKLSTPDISDGSLARAFT
;
A
#
# COMPACT_ATOMS: atom_id res chain seq x y z
N MET A 1 -11.81 30.30 9.49
CA MET A 1 -12.44 31.07 8.41
C MET A 1 -11.30 31.58 7.57
N ASP A 2 -11.01 30.88 6.48
CA ASP A 2 -9.92 31.21 5.57
C ASP A 2 -10.31 32.45 4.75
N ASP A 3 -9.47 33.48 4.74
CA ASP A 3 -9.77 34.77 4.10
C ASP A 3 -9.34 34.81 2.62
N TYR A 4 -8.88 33.67 2.09
CA TYR A 4 -8.37 33.49 0.74
C TYR A 4 -7.18 34.44 0.40
N SER A 5 -6.52 35.01 1.40
CA SER A 5 -5.40 35.93 1.22
C SER A 5 -4.20 35.23 0.56
N ILE A 6 -3.92 33.98 0.95
CA ILE A 6 -2.86 33.15 0.36
C ILE A 6 -3.18 32.85 -1.11
N GLN A 7 -4.44 32.52 -1.42
CA GLN A 7 -4.86 32.29 -2.79
C GLN A 7 -4.73 33.55 -3.65
N ALA A 8 -5.13 34.71 -3.12
CA ALA A 8 -5.03 35.98 -3.82
C ALA A 8 -3.56 36.36 -4.12
N THR A 9 -2.69 36.20 -3.12
CA THR A 9 -1.25 36.48 -3.26
C THR A 9 -0.58 35.52 -4.23
N LEU A 10 -0.81 34.21 -4.12
CA LEU A 10 -0.30 33.22 -5.07
C LEU A 10 -0.80 33.48 -6.49
N SER A 11 -2.09 33.78 -6.65
CA SER A 11 -2.68 34.09 -7.95
C SER A 11 -2.08 35.32 -8.63
N ALA A 12 -1.66 36.31 -7.84
CA ALA A 12 -1.04 37.54 -8.34
C ALA A 12 0.43 37.32 -8.73
N ILE A 13 1.16 36.50 -7.96
CA ILE A 13 2.61 36.30 -8.14
C ILE A 13 2.90 35.17 -9.16
N ALA A 14 2.03 34.16 -9.26
CA ALA A 14 2.26 32.96 -10.08
C ALA A 14 2.61 33.24 -11.55
N PRO A 15 1.92 34.13 -12.28
CA PRO A 15 2.28 34.44 -13.68
C PRO A 15 3.67 35.06 -13.83
N ALA A 16 4.20 35.72 -12.80
CA ALA A 16 5.51 36.36 -12.84
C ALA A 16 6.67 35.38 -12.59
N LEU A 17 6.44 34.33 -11.80
CA LEU A 17 7.51 33.42 -11.39
C LEU A 17 7.96 32.45 -12.49
N ARG A 18 7.16 32.25 -13.54
CA ARG A 18 7.43 31.29 -14.63
C ARG A 18 7.87 29.90 -14.11
N ARG A 19 7.28 29.48 -12.99
CA ARG A 19 7.54 28.20 -12.34
C ARG A 19 6.29 27.34 -12.36
N ASP A 20 6.49 26.04 -12.27
CA ASP A 20 5.41 25.08 -12.07
C ASP A 20 4.86 25.25 -10.65
N TYR A 21 3.54 25.39 -10.54
CA TYR A 21 2.84 25.40 -9.28
C TYR A 21 1.51 24.66 -9.44
N VAL A 22 1.13 23.92 -8.41
CA VAL A 22 -0.13 23.17 -8.40
C VAL A 22 -1.08 23.90 -7.48
N PHE A 23 -2.24 24.30 -8.02
CA PHE A 23 -3.29 24.93 -7.25
C PHE A 23 -4.55 24.06 -7.27
N MET A 24 -4.87 23.48 -6.13
CA MET A 24 -5.97 22.52 -5.98
C MET A 24 -7.25 23.28 -5.61
N GLU A 25 -8.03 23.69 -6.61
CA GLU A 25 -9.38 24.20 -6.41
C GLU A 25 -10.43 23.16 -6.81
N LEU A 26 -11.48 22.99 -6.00
CA LEU A 26 -12.58 22.10 -6.37
C LEU A 26 -13.56 22.80 -7.32
N LYS A 27 -14.13 23.93 -6.90
CA LYS A 27 -15.19 24.62 -7.65
C LYS A 27 -14.70 25.22 -8.97
N ALA A 28 -13.59 25.95 -8.93
CA ALA A 28 -13.06 26.68 -10.08
C ALA A 28 -12.50 25.78 -11.19
N ASN A 29 -12.05 24.57 -10.84
CA ASN A 29 -11.64 23.60 -11.83
C ASN A 29 -12.83 22.94 -12.56
N TRP A 30 -14.02 22.92 -11.96
CA TRP A 30 -15.20 22.29 -12.57
C TRP A 30 -15.98 23.24 -13.48
N LEU A 31 -16.12 24.51 -13.10
CA LEU A 31 -16.86 25.50 -13.90
C LEU A 31 -16.02 26.00 -15.07
N ALA A 32 -16.52 25.81 -16.31
CA ALA A 32 -15.81 26.20 -17.52
C ALA A 32 -15.45 27.69 -17.56
N GLU A 33 -16.33 28.55 -17.05
CA GLU A 33 -16.11 30.00 -16.97
C GLU A 33 -15.01 30.37 -15.97
N GLU A 34 -14.96 29.69 -14.81
CA GLU A 34 -13.92 29.93 -13.81
C GLU A 34 -12.55 29.47 -14.31
N ARG A 35 -12.47 28.34 -15.04
CA ARG A 35 -11.24 27.89 -15.72
C ARG A 35 -10.73 28.90 -16.74
N LYS A 36 -11.61 29.42 -17.62
CA LYS A 36 -11.23 30.46 -18.60
C LYS A 36 -10.66 31.69 -17.89
N ARG A 37 -11.30 32.10 -16.78
CA ARG A 37 -10.86 33.24 -15.98
C ARG A 37 -9.49 33.00 -15.33
N ALA A 38 -9.25 31.81 -14.79
CA ALA A 38 -7.95 31.44 -14.22
C ALA A 38 -6.85 31.43 -15.29
N LEU A 39 -7.13 30.83 -16.46
CA LEU A 39 -6.23 30.76 -17.60
C LEU A 39 -5.94 32.14 -18.24
N ALA A 40 -6.84 33.12 -18.09
CA ALA A 40 -6.63 34.47 -18.61
C ALA A 40 -5.47 35.20 -17.89
N ARG A 41 -5.11 34.78 -16.68
CA ARG A 41 -3.97 35.32 -15.92
C ARG A 41 -2.62 34.92 -16.51
N PHE A 42 -2.60 33.86 -17.33
CA PHE A 42 -1.41 33.33 -17.98
C PHE A 42 -1.43 33.75 -19.46
N PRO A 43 -0.62 34.76 -19.87
CA PRO A 43 -0.61 35.19 -21.26
C PRO A 43 -0.07 34.07 -22.16
N ALA A 44 -0.75 33.84 -23.29
CA ALA A 44 -0.35 32.79 -24.24
C ALA A 44 1.02 33.03 -24.89
N ALA A 45 1.55 34.25 -24.80
CA ALA A 45 2.90 34.60 -25.27
C ALA A 45 3.99 33.94 -24.41
N ASP A 46 3.74 33.78 -23.11
CA ASP A 46 4.71 33.23 -22.15
C ASP A 46 4.38 31.79 -21.74
N PHE A 47 3.11 31.40 -21.82
CA PHE A 47 2.63 30.13 -21.26
C PHE A 47 1.79 29.33 -22.25
N LYS A 48 2.07 28.02 -22.32
CA LYS A 48 1.19 27.05 -22.97
C LYS A 48 0.02 26.73 -22.03
N ARG A 49 -1.17 27.22 -22.37
CA ARG A 49 -2.39 26.96 -21.60
C ARG A 49 -3.02 25.64 -22.04
N VAL A 50 -3.06 24.67 -21.13
CA VAL A 50 -3.72 23.37 -21.34
C VAL A 50 -4.71 23.15 -20.21
N ALA A 51 -5.99 22.92 -20.53
CA ALA A 51 -6.98 22.48 -19.58
C ALA A 51 -7.29 21.01 -19.87
N VAL A 52 -6.91 20.13 -18.95
CA VAL A 52 -7.29 18.72 -19.01
C VAL A 52 -8.38 18.50 -17.97
N VAL A 53 -9.60 18.22 -18.43
CA VAL A 53 -10.72 17.88 -17.56
C VAL A 53 -10.91 16.38 -17.66
N LEU A 54 -10.61 15.69 -16.56
CA LEU A 54 -10.78 14.25 -16.45
C LEU A 54 -12.10 14.01 -15.70
N MET A 55 -13.11 13.52 -16.42
CA MET A 55 -14.41 13.18 -15.87
C MET A 55 -14.74 11.75 -16.26
N GLY A 56 -15.21 10.97 -15.29
CA GLY A 56 -15.62 9.58 -15.50
C GLY A 56 -14.53 8.57 -15.13
N GLU A 57 -14.63 7.39 -15.74
CA GLU A 57 -13.76 6.27 -15.41
C GLU A 57 -12.35 6.46 -15.97
N PRO A 58 -11.29 6.08 -15.23
CA PRO A 58 -9.93 6.14 -15.76
C PRO A 58 -9.76 5.18 -16.94
N ALA A 59 -8.78 5.48 -17.80
CA ALA A 59 -8.45 4.65 -18.95
C ALA A 59 -8.26 3.17 -18.56
N PRO A 60 -8.64 2.22 -19.44
CA PRO A 60 -8.56 0.79 -19.15
C PRO A 60 -7.14 0.36 -18.76
N ASP A 61 -6.11 0.94 -19.39
CA ASP A 61 -4.71 0.68 -19.08
C ASP A 61 -4.35 1.04 -17.64
N TYR A 62 -4.91 2.14 -17.13
CA TYR A 62 -4.70 2.55 -15.75
C TYR A 62 -5.36 1.58 -14.77
N LYS A 63 -6.59 1.14 -15.06
CA LYS A 63 -7.30 0.14 -14.24
C LYS A 63 -6.52 -1.18 -14.21
N ALA A 64 -6.06 -1.65 -15.36
CA ALA A 64 -5.24 -2.86 -15.46
C ALA A 64 -3.96 -2.75 -14.62
N ARG A 65 -3.26 -1.61 -14.69
CA ARG A 65 -2.07 -1.35 -13.88
C ARG A 65 -2.37 -1.36 -12.37
N VAL A 66 -3.47 -0.74 -11.94
CA VAL A 66 -3.88 -0.73 -10.53
C VAL A 66 -4.22 -2.15 -10.06
N HIS A 67 -4.95 -2.91 -10.87
CA HIS A 67 -5.28 -4.32 -10.56
C HIS A 67 -4.03 -5.19 -10.47
N GLU A 68 -3.05 -4.99 -11.36
CA GLU A 68 -1.76 -5.69 -11.32
C GLU A 68 -1.00 -5.37 -10.03
N MET A 69 -0.98 -4.10 -9.62
CA MET A 69 -0.37 -3.70 -8.34
C MET A 69 -1.08 -4.36 -7.16
N LEU A 70 -2.41 -4.33 -7.11
CA LEU A 70 -3.21 -4.96 -6.06
C LEU A 70 -2.97 -6.47 -5.98
N LEU A 71 -2.87 -7.16 -7.12
CA LEU A 71 -2.53 -8.59 -7.17
C LEU A 71 -1.15 -8.85 -6.56
N LYS A 72 -0.14 -8.07 -6.96
CA LYS A 72 1.22 -8.21 -6.41
C LYS A 72 1.24 -8.04 -4.90
N GLU A 73 0.55 -7.03 -4.37
CA GLU A 73 0.48 -6.79 -2.93
C GLU A 73 -0.14 -7.94 -2.17
N LYS A 74 -1.19 -8.53 -2.73
CA LYS A 74 -1.86 -9.67 -2.11
C LYS A 74 -0.97 -10.90 -2.11
N VAL A 75 -0.32 -11.18 -3.23
CA VAL A 75 0.64 -12.28 -3.34
C VAL A 75 1.78 -12.09 -2.33
N GLU A 76 2.34 -10.89 -2.24
CA GLU A 76 3.38 -10.56 -1.26
C GLU A 76 2.88 -10.71 0.19
N LYS A 77 1.67 -10.24 0.49
CA LYS A 77 1.08 -10.35 1.84
C LYS A 77 0.82 -11.80 2.23
N VAL A 78 0.26 -12.60 1.33
CA VAL A 78 0.03 -14.04 1.55
C VAL A 78 1.35 -14.77 1.72
N GLY A 79 2.35 -14.46 0.88
CA GLY A 79 3.70 -14.99 1.00
C GLY A 79 4.34 -14.66 2.36
N TRP A 80 4.27 -13.39 2.78
CA TRP A 80 4.78 -12.95 4.08
C TRP A 80 4.07 -13.63 5.26
N GLU A 81 2.74 -13.76 5.21
CA GLU A 81 1.98 -14.46 6.26
C GLU A 81 2.33 -15.96 6.33
N ARG A 82 2.57 -16.60 5.17
CA ARG A 82 3.01 -17.99 5.09
C ARG A 82 4.41 -18.17 5.69
N ASP A 83 5.34 -17.31 5.31
CA ASP A 83 6.72 -17.36 5.78
C ASP A 83 6.78 -17.09 7.29
N ARG A 84 6.01 -16.11 7.78
CA ARG A 84 5.87 -15.84 9.22
C ARG A 84 5.35 -17.04 9.99
N LYS A 85 4.30 -17.72 9.50
CA LYS A 85 3.76 -18.94 10.13
C LYS A 85 4.80 -20.06 10.15
N ARG A 86 5.52 -20.27 9.04
CA ARG A 86 6.59 -21.28 8.95
C ARG A 86 7.72 -20.99 9.93
N GLU A 87 8.11 -19.73 10.10
CA GLU A 87 9.13 -19.33 11.07
C GLU A 87 8.66 -19.54 12.53
N GLU A 88 7.41 -19.18 12.85
CA GLU A 88 6.82 -19.41 14.17
C GLU A 88 6.75 -20.91 14.52
N GLU A 89 6.36 -21.76 13.56
CA GLU A 89 6.35 -23.21 13.74
C GLU A 89 7.76 -23.79 13.94
N ARG A 90 8.74 -23.31 13.17
CA ARG A 90 10.15 -23.71 13.34
C ARG A 90 10.68 -23.30 14.71
N ARG A 91 10.35 -22.08 15.17
CA ARG A 91 10.73 -21.60 16.49
C ARG A 91 10.12 -22.44 17.60
N ARG A 92 8.82 -22.75 17.50
CA ARG A 92 8.12 -23.61 18.47
C ARG A 92 8.72 -25.02 18.53
N LYS A 93 9.00 -25.64 17.38
CA LYS A 93 9.66 -26.96 17.32
C LYS A 93 11.06 -26.94 17.94
N TRP A 94 11.81 -25.84 17.79
CA TRP A 94 13.12 -25.69 18.41
C TRP A 94 13.03 -25.56 19.93
N GLU A 95 12.09 -24.74 20.42
CA GLU A 95 11.82 -24.57 21.86
C GLU A 95 11.37 -25.89 22.51
N GLU A 96 10.45 -26.63 21.88
CA GLU A 96 10.00 -27.95 22.36
C GLU A 96 11.16 -28.97 22.40
N LYS A 97 12.05 -28.98 21.39
CA LYS A 97 13.25 -29.85 21.38
C LYS A 97 14.26 -29.47 22.47
N GLU A 98 14.49 -28.17 22.70
CA GLU A 98 15.38 -27.68 23.76
C GLU A 98 14.83 -28.04 25.15
N GLU A 99 13.53 -27.87 25.37
CA GLU A 99 12.89 -28.21 26.64
C GLU A 99 12.96 -29.72 26.90
N GLN A 100 12.70 -30.55 25.89
CA GLN A 100 12.81 -32.00 26.00
C GLN A 100 14.24 -32.43 26.36
N LYS A 101 15.27 -31.88 25.69
CA LYS A 101 16.68 -32.14 26.02
C LYS A 101 17.04 -31.75 27.46
N ARG A 102 16.49 -30.63 27.97
CA ARG A 102 16.71 -30.20 29.37
C ARG A 102 16.04 -31.13 30.37
N GLN A 103 14.85 -31.64 30.06
CA GLN A 103 14.15 -32.60 30.91
C GLN A 103 14.84 -33.98 30.93
N ASP A 104 15.38 -34.42 29.79
CA ASP A 104 16.11 -35.69 29.68
C ASP A 104 17.49 -35.61 30.36
N ALA A 105 18.25 -34.53 30.16
CA ALA A 105 19.52 -34.29 30.86
C ALA A 105 19.36 -34.15 32.39
N GLY A 106 18.19 -33.72 32.87
CA GLY A 106 17.88 -33.68 34.30
C GLY A 106 17.49 -35.04 34.91
N LYS A 107 17.24 -36.06 34.08
CA LYS A 107 16.88 -37.43 34.50
C LYS A 107 18.02 -38.44 34.35
N GLU A 108 19.08 -38.12 33.59
CA GLU A 108 20.22 -39.01 33.35
C GLU A 108 21.29 -39.06 34.45
N ASP A 109 21.10 -38.40 35.60
CA ASP A 109 21.91 -38.66 36.81
C ASP A 109 21.44 -39.92 37.59
N GLY A 110 20.69 -40.80 36.91
CA GLY A 110 20.23 -42.09 37.39
C GLY A 110 19.98 -43.08 36.25
N GLU A 111 21.02 -43.86 35.93
CA GLU A 111 21.05 -45.11 35.13
C GLU A 111 21.01 -45.06 33.58
N GLU A 112 22.19 -45.41 33.03
CA GLU A 112 22.47 -45.97 31.70
C GLU A 112 21.33 -46.79 31.04
N LYS A 113 20.86 -46.34 29.87
CA LYS A 113 20.51 -47.15 28.67
C LYS A 113 20.09 -46.24 27.50
N ALA A 114 20.99 -46.02 26.53
CA ALA A 114 21.15 -46.83 25.31
C ALA A 114 20.14 -46.48 24.18
N GLU A 115 20.69 -45.78 23.18
CA GLU A 115 20.52 -46.01 21.73
C GLU A 115 19.17 -46.56 21.25
N ASP A 116 18.25 -45.70 20.76
CA ASP A 116 17.44 -45.95 19.52
C ASP A 116 16.39 -44.84 19.20
N LYS A 117 16.77 -43.56 19.03
CA LYS A 117 15.78 -42.50 18.70
C LYS A 117 16.23 -41.45 17.67
N GLU A 118 17.08 -41.82 16.72
CA GLU A 118 17.51 -40.91 15.63
C GLU A 118 16.68 -41.01 14.34
N ALA A 119 15.73 -41.95 14.20
CA ALA A 119 15.07 -42.20 12.91
C ALA A 119 13.67 -41.56 12.69
N ALA A 120 13.13 -40.77 13.62
CA ALA A 120 11.73 -40.30 13.54
C ALA A 120 11.54 -38.80 13.21
N ALA A 121 12.60 -38.08 12.84
CA ALA A 121 12.56 -36.62 12.69
C ALA A 121 12.58 -36.09 11.23
N GLU A 122 12.78 -36.94 10.22
CA GLU A 122 12.92 -36.51 8.81
C GLU A 122 11.63 -36.58 7.98
N GLU A 123 10.57 -37.28 8.43
CA GLU A 123 9.40 -37.55 7.58
C GLU A 123 8.24 -36.55 7.71
N LYS A 124 8.48 -35.34 8.24
CA LYS A 124 7.42 -34.31 8.46
C LYS A 124 7.67 -32.96 7.78
N GLU A 125 8.64 -32.86 6.88
CA GLU A 125 8.92 -31.61 6.14
C GLU A 125 8.32 -31.54 4.72
N GLU A 126 7.79 -32.63 4.15
CA GLU A 126 7.27 -32.64 2.77
C GLU A 126 5.77 -32.32 2.60
N ALA A 127 5.00 -32.11 3.68
CA ALA A 127 3.54 -31.95 3.58
C ALA A 127 3.02 -30.49 3.54
N ALA A 128 3.88 -29.49 3.34
CA ALA A 128 3.49 -28.06 3.35
C ALA A 128 3.61 -27.37 1.97
N GLU A 129 3.58 -28.14 0.88
CA GLU A 129 3.66 -27.67 -0.50
C GLU A 129 2.30 -27.66 -1.23
N ALA A 130 1.19 -27.66 -0.49
CA ALA A 130 -0.15 -27.64 -1.06
C ALA A 130 -0.95 -26.44 -0.54
N ALA A 131 -0.86 -25.32 -1.28
CA ALA A 131 -1.96 -24.39 -1.55
C ALA A 131 -1.38 -23.08 -2.14
N ASP A 132 -0.84 -23.15 -3.36
CA ASP A 132 -0.91 -22.00 -4.26
C ASP A 132 -2.36 -21.91 -4.77
N GLU A 133 -3.27 -21.50 -3.88
CA GLU A 133 -4.56 -21.03 -4.34
C GLU A 133 -4.31 -19.76 -5.15
N PRO A 134 -4.79 -19.67 -6.41
CA PRO A 134 -4.62 -18.48 -7.20
C PRO A 134 -5.28 -17.32 -6.46
N VAL A 135 -4.47 -16.37 -6.00
CA VAL A 135 -4.94 -15.19 -5.30
C VAL A 135 -5.65 -14.30 -6.31
N GLU A 136 -6.95 -14.51 -6.46
CA GLU A 136 -7.79 -13.69 -7.31
C GLU A 136 -8.19 -12.38 -6.60
N LEU A 137 -8.32 -11.31 -7.38
CA LEU A 137 -8.94 -10.07 -6.92
C LEU A 137 -10.40 -10.35 -6.60
N THR A 138 -10.87 -9.89 -5.43
CA THR A 138 -12.28 -9.97 -5.09
C THR A 138 -13.09 -9.06 -6.02
N GLU A 139 -14.39 -9.32 -6.17
CA GLU A 139 -15.26 -8.51 -7.05
C GLU A 139 -15.28 -7.03 -6.62
N GLU A 140 -15.17 -6.77 -5.32
CA GLU A 140 -15.07 -5.42 -4.75
C GLU A 140 -13.80 -4.68 -5.19
N GLU A 141 -12.66 -5.39 -5.29
CA GLU A 141 -11.40 -4.79 -5.72
C GLU A 141 -11.34 -4.56 -7.23
N LYS A 142 -12.06 -5.38 -8.02
CA LYS A 142 -12.20 -5.17 -9.46
C LYS A 142 -13.01 -3.92 -9.79
N GLN A 143 -13.89 -3.47 -8.88
CA GLN A 143 -14.59 -2.19 -9.01
C GLN A 143 -13.76 -1.00 -8.54
N GLN A 144 -12.67 -1.24 -7.80
CA GLN A 144 -11.87 -0.19 -7.21
C GLN A 144 -10.91 0.43 -8.25
N TRP A 145 -11.08 1.73 -8.54
CA TRP A 145 -10.22 2.43 -9.51
C TRP A 145 -8.89 2.89 -8.94
N HIS A 146 -8.81 3.09 -7.63
CA HIS A 146 -7.63 3.61 -6.94
C HIS A 146 -7.26 2.70 -5.79
N ARG A 147 -6.01 2.28 -5.74
CA ARG A 147 -5.49 1.52 -4.62
C ARG A 147 -5.57 2.34 -3.32
N LYS A 148 -6.08 1.72 -2.26
CA LYS A 148 -6.06 2.29 -0.90
C LYS A 148 -4.70 1.96 -0.28
N LEU A 149 -3.95 2.99 0.06
CA LEU A 149 -2.71 2.83 0.81
C LEU A 149 -3.04 2.65 2.29
N SER A 150 -2.27 1.81 2.99
CA SER A 150 -2.40 1.62 4.45
C SER A 150 -2.02 2.87 5.23
N THR A 151 -1.06 3.64 4.69
CA THR A 151 -0.63 4.94 5.20
C THR A 151 -1.08 6.02 4.23
N PRO A 152 -2.05 6.88 4.60
CA PRO A 152 -2.44 8.01 3.75
C PRO A 152 -1.35 9.07 3.74
N ASP A 153 -1.09 9.68 2.58
CA ASP A 153 -0.08 10.74 2.42
C ASP A 153 -0.43 12.01 3.21
N ILE A 154 -1.73 12.27 3.39
CA ILE A 154 -2.27 13.41 4.13
C ILE A 154 -3.34 12.88 5.08
N SER A 155 -3.32 13.32 6.34
CA SER A 155 -4.37 12.95 7.28
C SER A 155 -5.72 13.58 6.89
N ASP A 156 -6.82 12.86 7.11
CA ASP A 156 -8.17 13.36 6.80
C ASP A 156 -8.46 14.69 7.51
N GLY A 157 -7.94 14.89 8.71
CA GLY A 157 -8.06 16.15 9.45
C GLY A 157 -7.31 17.31 8.79
N SER A 158 -6.12 17.06 8.26
CA SER A 158 -5.37 18.06 7.49
C SER A 158 -6.06 18.40 6.17
N LEU A 159 -6.60 17.38 5.49
CA LEU A 159 -7.34 17.54 4.25
C LEU A 159 -8.63 18.35 4.48
N ALA A 160 -9.43 17.98 5.48
CA ALA A 160 -10.67 18.66 5.80
C ALA A 160 -10.44 20.14 6.13
N ARG A 161 -9.40 20.46 6.91
CA ARG A 161 -9.03 21.84 7.24
C ARG A 161 -8.64 22.68 6.03
N ALA A 162 -8.14 22.06 4.96
CA ALA A 162 -7.79 22.77 3.73
C ALA A 162 -9.04 23.17 2.91
N PHE A 163 -10.22 22.64 3.22
CA PHE A 163 -11.46 22.87 2.47
C PHE A 163 -12.59 23.48 3.31
N THR A 164 -12.34 23.83 4.57
CA THR A 164 -13.29 24.49 5.51
C THR A 164 -12.87 25.92 5.83
#